data_AF-U4PRD7-F1
#
_entry.id   AF-U4PRD7-F1
#
_cell.length_a   1.000
_cell.length_b   1.000
_cell.length_c   1.000
_cell.angle_alpha   90.00
_cell.angle_beta   90.00
_cell.angle_gamma   90.00
#
_symmetry.space_group_name_H-M   'P 1'
#
loop_
_entity.id
_entity.type
_entity.pdbx_description
1 polymer ?
#
loop_
_entity_poly.entity_id
_entity_poly.type
_entity_poly.pdbx_seq_one_letter_code
_entity_poly.pdbx_strand_id
1 'polypeptide(L)'
;MQPTLQGGDARWYKRDIVWLSTWNLYKCSPGTILTFVSPRDPDAVHIKRVTAVENAIVRPEKRPELITDIPKGHYWMEGDNPEHRHDSNVYGPVSTSLVKGRATHIIWPPNRWQRLSK
;
A
#
# COMPACT_ATOMS: atom_id res chain seq x y z
N MET A 1 4.80 1.80 6.25
CA MET A 1 5.03 2.80 5.19
C MET A 1 6.10 3.82 5.55
N GLN A 2 6.85 3.69 6.67
CA GLN A 2 8.05 4.49 6.86
C GLN A 2 9.10 4.15 5.78
N PRO A 3 9.94 5.09 5.33
CA PRO A 3 10.03 6.48 5.78
C PRO A 3 8.95 7.41 5.19
N THR A 4 8.24 6.99 4.14
CA THR A 4 7.23 7.83 3.44
C THR A 4 6.14 8.34 4.38
N LEU A 5 5.54 7.44 5.17
CA LEU A 5 4.51 7.76 6.15
C LEU A 5 4.95 7.41 7.58
N GLN A 6 4.75 8.34 8.51
CA GLN A 6 5.06 8.21 9.93
C GLN A 6 3.77 8.05 10.73
N GLY A 7 3.51 6.84 11.23
CA GLY A 7 2.32 6.54 12.05
C GLY A 7 2.62 5.94 13.42
N GLY A 8 3.89 5.62 13.72
CA GLY A 8 4.28 4.85 14.90
C GLY A 8 4.37 5.65 16.21
N ASP A 9 4.29 6.98 16.20
CA ASP A 9 4.35 7.78 17.43
C ASP A 9 3.04 7.60 18.24
N ALA A 10 3.13 7.47 19.56
CA ALA A 10 1.93 7.36 20.42
C ALA A 10 1.04 8.62 20.35
N ARG A 11 1.63 9.79 20.07
CA ARG A 11 0.93 11.07 19.98
C ARG A 11 0.33 11.24 18.58
N TRP A 12 -0.99 11.26 18.50
CA TRP A 12 -1.71 11.36 17.21
C TRP A 12 -1.27 12.56 16.38
N TYR A 13 -0.99 13.71 17.01
CA TYR A 13 -0.63 14.95 16.33
C TYR A 13 0.78 14.93 15.71
N LYS A 14 1.60 13.92 16.04
CA LYS A 14 2.90 13.66 15.40
C LYS A 14 2.81 12.65 14.26
N ARG A 15 1.63 12.06 14.01
CA ARG A 15 1.41 11.11 12.93
C ARG A 15 1.02 11.84 11.66
N ASP A 16 1.30 11.20 10.54
CA ASP A 16 0.78 11.66 9.25
C ASP A 16 -0.70 11.36 9.16
N ILE A 17 -1.47 12.38 8.76
CA ILE A 17 -2.83 12.21 8.26
C ILE A 17 -2.76 12.37 6.75
N VAL A 18 -3.33 11.40 6.03
CA VAL A 18 -3.29 11.35 4.57
C VAL A 18 -4.65 11.59 3.96
N TRP A 19 -4.68 12.31 2.84
CA TRP A 19 -5.89 12.45 2.03
C TRP A 19 -6.11 11.20 1.18
N LEU A 20 -7.29 10.57 1.36
CA LEU A 20 -7.73 9.41 0.60
C LEU A 20 -8.73 9.83 -0.49
N SER A 21 -8.33 9.64 -1.73
CA SER A 21 -9.20 9.82 -2.91
C SER A 21 -9.88 8.50 -3.25
N THR A 22 -11.17 8.53 -3.55
CA THR A 22 -11.93 7.37 -4.07
C THR A 22 -12.00 7.36 -5.61
N TRP A 23 -11.36 8.32 -6.27
CA TRP A 23 -11.35 8.45 -7.73
C TRP A 23 -10.30 7.53 -8.36
N ASN A 24 -10.67 6.85 -9.46
CA ASN A 24 -9.76 6.03 -10.28
C ASN A 24 -9.00 4.93 -9.51
N LEU A 25 -9.64 4.26 -8.54
CA LEU A 25 -9.01 3.21 -7.72
C LEU A 25 -8.54 1.99 -8.54
N TYR A 26 -9.18 1.72 -9.67
CA TYR A 26 -8.90 0.57 -10.53
C TYR A 26 -7.82 0.84 -11.60
N LYS A 27 -7.32 2.07 -11.68
CA LYS A 27 -6.25 2.46 -12.62
C LYS A 27 -5.03 2.90 -11.82
N CYS A 28 -4.31 1.92 -11.30
CA CYS A 28 -3.09 2.14 -10.55
C CYS A 28 -1.85 1.76 -11.36
N SER A 29 -0.78 2.52 -11.15
CA SER A 29 0.56 2.21 -11.64
C SER A 29 1.48 1.88 -10.45
N PRO A 30 2.60 1.18 -10.68
CA PRO A 30 3.65 1.05 -9.67
C PRO A 30 4.01 2.41 -9.05
N GLY A 31 4.16 2.44 -7.74
CA GLY A 31 4.36 3.64 -6.93
C GLY A 31 3.10 4.22 -6.31
N THR A 32 1.90 3.84 -6.77
CA THR A 32 0.62 4.30 -6.19
C THR A 32 0.46 3.77 -4.77
N ILE A 33 0.03 4.60 -3.82
CA ILE A 33 -0.25 4.20 -2.44
C ILE A 33 -1.76 4.00 -2.27
N LEU A 34 -2.17 2.82 -1.81
CA LEU A 34 -3.57 2.46 -1.63
C LEU A 34 -3.84 2.06 -0.18
N THR A 35 -5.07 2.33 0.25
CA THR A 35 -5.69 1.71 1.43
C THR A 35 -6.63 0.60 1.00
N PHE A 36 -6.63 -0.51 1.74
CA PHE A 36 -7.46 -1.68 1.43
C PHE A 36 -7.70 -2.50 2.70
N VAL A 37 -8.78 -3.29 2.69
CA VAL A 37 -9.06 -4.27 3.75
C VAL A 37 -8.07 -5.42 3.66
N SER A 38 -7.50 -5.84 4.78
CA SER A 38 -6.55 -6.95 4.83
C SER A 38 -7.20 -8.24 4.31
N PRO A 39 -6.58 -8.96 3.37
CA PRO A 39 -7.09 -10.25 2.90
C PRO A 39 -7.17 -11.32 4.00
N ARG A 40 -6.50 -11.11 5.14
CA ARG A 40 -6.44 -12.06 6.27
C ARG A 40 -7.29 -11.67 7.46
N ASP A 41 -7.68 -10.40 7.53
CA ASP A 41 -8.39 -9.85 8.69
C ASP A 41 -9.37 -8.78 8.19
N PRO A 42 -10.67 -9.09 8.10
CA PRO A 42 -11.69 -8.17 7.59
C PRO A 42 -11.80 -6.86 8.41
N ASP A 43 -11.39 -6.87 9.68
CA ASP A 43 -11.46 -5.71 10.57
C ASP A 43 -10.22 -4.80 10.44
N ALA A 44 -9.17 -5.27 9.77
CA ALA A 44 -7.93 -4.52 9.56
C ALA A 44 -7.90 -3.80 8.21
N VAL A 45 -7.52 -2.52 8.23
CA VAL A 45 -7.23 -1.73 7.02
C VAL A 45 -5.73 -1.49 6.92
N HIS A 46 -5.16 -1.83 5.76
CA HIS A 46 -3.77 -1.61 5.44
C HIS A 46 -3.59 -0.40 4.53
N ILE A 47 -2.41 0.23 4.61
CA ILE A 47 -1.92 1.20 3.65
C ILE A 47 -0.57 0.72 3.10
N LYS A 48 -0.49 0.50 1.79
CA LYS A 48 0.70 -0.05 1.11
C LYS A 48 0.91 0.58 -0.26
N ARG A 49 2.11 0.40 -0.81
CA ARG A 49 2.47 0.87 -2.15
C ARG A 49 2.34 -0.26 -3.15
N VAL A 50 1.65 0.00 -4.26
CA VAL A 50 1.61 -0.88 -5.42
C VAL A 50 3.02 -0.96 -6.01
N THR A 51 3.59 -2.16 -6.05
CA THR A 51 4.90 -2.41 -6.69
C THR A 51 4.75 -3.16 -8.01
N ALA A 52 3.67 -3.91 -8.18
CA ALA A 52 3.32 -4.51 -9.47
C ALA A 52 1.79 -4.61 -9.67
N VAL A 53 1.38 -4.69 -10.93
CA VAL A 53 -0.02 -4.64 -11.37
C VAL A 53 -0.43 -5.93 -12.07
N GLU A 54 -1.71 -6.06 -12.42
CA GLU A 54 -2.23 -7.20 -13.16
C GLU A 54 -1.37 -7.57 -14.39
N ASN A 55 -1.24 -8.88 -14.62
CA ASN A 55 -0.44 -9.52 -15.66
C ASN A 55 1.08 -9.29 -15.54
N ALA A 56 1.56 -8.64 -14.48
CA ALA A 56 2.98 -8.61 -14.17
C ALA A 56 3.42 -9.88 -13.44
N ILE A 57 4.70 -10.20 -13.57
CA ILE A 57 5.35 -11.31 -12.90
C ILE A 57 6.22 -10.74 -11.79
N VAL A 58 6.05 -11.24 -10.57
CA VAL A 58 6.85 -10.84 -9.41
C VAL A 58 7.59 -12.03 -8.84
N ARG A 59 8.81 -11.76 -8.34
CA ARG A 59 9.56 -12.69 -7.51
C ARG A 59 9.54 -12.13 -6.08
N PRO A 60 8.78 -12.74 -5.16
CA PRO A 60 8.71 -12.28 -3.78
C PRO A 60 10.10 -12.30 -3.15
N GLU A 61 10.47 -11.23 -2.45
CA GLU A 61 11.81 -11.09 -1.86
C GLU A 61 12.12 -12.22 -0.87
N LYS A 62 11.09 -12.67 -0.13
CA LYS A 62 11.23 -13.72 0.89
C LYS A 62 11.22 -15.14 0.36
N ARG A 63 10.68 -15.34 -0.84
CA ARG A 63 10.58 -16.63 -1.51
C ARG A 63 10.99 -16.47 -2.98
N PRO A 64 12.27 -16.18 -3.25
CA PRO A 64 12.77 -15.90 -4.60
C PRO A 64 12.62 -17.09 -5.55
N GLU A 65 12.47 -18.30 -5.00
CA GLU A 65 12.13 -19.52 -5.74
C GLU A 65 10.71 -19.50 -6.32
N LEU A 66 9.83 -18.65 -5.81
CA LEU A 66 8.48 -18.49 -6.33
C LEU A 66 8.42 -17.41 -7.38
N ILE A 67 7.82 -17.75 -8.50
CA ILE A 67 7.39 -16.81 -9.52
C ILE A 67 5.88 -16.70 -9.38
N THR A 68 5.38 -15.49 -9.16
CA THR A 68 3.94 -15.23 -9.01
C THR A 68 3.46 -14.33 -10.13
N ASP A 69 2.52 -14.85 -10.93
CA ASP A 69 1.76 -14.06 -11.89
C ASP A 69 0.64 -13.32 -11.16
N ILE A 70 0.54 -12.01 -11.36
CA ILE A 70 -0.51 -11.21 -10.74
C ILE A 70 -1.78 -11.35 -11.58
N PRO A 71 -2.89 -11.90 -11.03
CA PRO A 71 -4.12 -12.07 -11.79
C PRO A 71 -4.73 -10.72 -12.19
N LYS A 72 -5.60 -10.76 -13.20
CA LYS A 72 -6.44 -9.60 -13.55
C LYS A 72 -7.22 -9.10 -12.34
N GLY A 73 -7.32 -7.77 -12.19
CA GLY A 73 -8.01 -7.15 -11.07
C GLY A 73 -7.32 -7.33 -9.72
N HIS A 74 -6.02 -7.66 -9.70
CA HIS A 74 -5.21 -7.74 -8.48
C HIS A 74 -3.98 -6.83 -8.58
N TYR A 75 -3.47 -6.43 -7.42
CA TYR A 75 -2.22 -5.69 -7.27
C TYR A 75 -1.30 -6.38 -6.28
N TRP A 76 0.00 -6.28 -6.54
CA TRP A 76 1.03 -6.61 -5.56
C TRP A 76 1.44 -5.34 -4.83
N MET A 77 1.28 -5.36 -3.51
CA MET A 77 1.44 -4.20 -2.65
C MET A 77 2.39 -4.49 -1.48
N GLU A 78 3.36 -3.62 -1.29
CA GLU A 78 4.46 -3.76 -0.34
C GLU A 78 4.58 -2.53 0.55
N GLY A 79 5.20 -2.72 1.71
CA GLY A 79 5.53 -1.62 2.61
C GLY A 79 6.87 -0.98 2.23
N ASP A 80 6.98 0.34 2.36
CA ASP A 80 8.26 1.04 2.16
C ASP A 80 9.32 0.72 3.25
N ASN A 81 8.91 0.10 4.36
CA ASN A 81 9.82 -0.30 5.42
C ASN A 81 10.05 -1.82 5.34
N PRO A 82 11.26 -2.29 5.00
CA PRO A 82 11.57 -3.71 4.89
C PRO A 82 11.38 -4.48 6.21
N GLU A 83 11.46 -3.78 7.36
CA GLU A 83 11.27 -4.40 8.67
C GLU A 83 9.80 -4.70 9.03
N HIS A 84 8.84 -4.04 8.38
CA HIS A 84 7.41 -4.21 8.69
C HIS A 84 6.72 -5.15 7.69
N ARG A 85 6.50 -6.38 8.14
CA ARG A 85 6.41 -7.58 7.30
C ARG A 85 5.02 -7.98 6.81
N HIS A 86 3.95 -7.25 7.14
CA HIS A 86 2.59 -7.62 6.72
C HIS A 86 2.24 -7.01 5.36
N ASP A 87 2.66 -7.66 4.27
CA ASP A 87 2.38 -7.25 2.90
C ASP A 87 2.21 -8.44 1.93
N SER A 88 2.20 -8.18 0.63
CA SER A 88 1.94 -9.19 -0.41
C SER A 88 2.97 -10.32 -0.44
N ASN A 89 4.18 -10.11 0.08
CA ASN A 89 5.13 -11.22 0.26
C ASN A 89 4.63 -12.28 1.25
N VAL A 90 3.62 -11.96 2.05
CA VAL A 90 3.03 -12.89 3.03
C VAL A 90 1.67 -13.40 2.57
N TYR A 91 0.76 -12.53 2.13
CA TYR A 91 -0.61 -12.92 1.76
C TYR A 91 -0.87 -13.01 0.25
N GLY A 92 0.10 -12.69 -0.61
CA GLY A 92 -0.02 -12.74 -2.07
C GLY A 92 -0.69 -11.51 -2.69
N PRO A 93 -1.12 -11.61 -3.96
CA PRO A 93 -1.80 -10.52 -4.67
C PRO A 93 -3.11 -10.12 -3.98
N VAL A 94 -3.43 -8.83 -3.99
CA VAL A 94 -4.62 -8.28 -3.34
C VAL A 94 -5.65 -7.90 -4.38
N SER A 95 -6.89 -8.37 -4.22
CA SER A 95 -8.00 -8.02 -5.09
C SER A 95 -8.31 -6.51 -5.02
N THR A 96 -8.54 -5.91 -6.20
CA THR A 96 -9.01 -4.52 -6.32
C THR A 96 -10.32 -4.26 -5.60
N SER A 97 -11.15 -5.28 -5.36
CA SER A 97 -12.40 -5.16 -4.60
C SER A 97 -12.20 -4.81 -3.12
N LEU A 98 -11.01 -5.08 -2.57
CA LEU A 98 -10.67 -4.76 -1.19
C LEU A 98 -10.20 -3.31 -1.01
N VAL A 99 -9.92 -2.60 -2.12
CA VAL A 99 -9.40 -1.23 -2.11
C VAL A 99 -10.46 -0.25 -1.59
N LYS A 100 -10.06 0.60 -0.65
CA LYS A 100 -10.90 1.62 -0.03
C LYS A 100 -10.56 3.04 -0.50
N GLY A 101 -9.31 3.30 -0.86
CA GLY A 101 -8.89 4.64 -1.25
C GLY A 101 -7.46 4.70 -1.78
N ARG A 102 -7.14 5.79 -2.47
CA ARG A 102 -5.79 6.13 -2.91
C ARG A 102 -5.25 7.26 -2.04
N ALA A 103 -4.15 7.02 -1.35
CA ALA A 103 -3.44 8.05 -0.61
C ALA A 103 -2.69 8.95 -1.59
N THR A 104 -2.96 10.26 -1.54
CA THR A 104 -2.41 11.23 -2.51
C THR A 104 -1.60 12.35 -1.90
N HIS A 105 -1.88 12.74 -0.66
CA HIS A 105 -1.20 13.83 0.03
C HIS A 105 -1.09 13.53 1.52
N ILE A 106 -0.02 13.99 2.14
CA ILE A 106 0.05 14.19 3.59
C ILE A 106 -0.57 15.56 3.87
N ILE A 107 -1.61 15.60 4.70
CA ILE A 107 -2.37 16.81 5.05
C ILE A 107 -2.21 17.21 6.52
N TRP A 108 -1.45 16.43 7.29
CA TRP A 108 -1.01 16.76 8.63
C TRP A 108 0.22 15.90 8.96
N PRO A 109 1.19 16.39 9.74
CA PRO A 109 1.30 17.77 10.27
C PRO A 109 1.67 18.80 9.18
N PRO A 110 1.46 20.12 9.40
CA PRO A 110 1.67 21.14 8.38
C PRO A 110 3.09 21.19 7.82
N ASN A 111 4.10 20.93 8.66
CA ASN A 111 5.50 20.83 8.25
C ASN A 111 5.82 19.62 7.36
N ARG A 112 4.87 18.70 7.18
CA ARG A 112 4.99 17.52 6.31
C ARG A 112 3.99 17.54 5.16
N TRP A 113 3.31 18.66 4.90
CA TRP A 113 2.43 18.79 3.74
C TRP A 113 3.19 18.51 2.45
N GLN A 114 2.81 17.44 1.78
CA GLN A 114 3.42 17.03 0.52
C GLN A 114 2.48 16.13 -0.27
N ARG A 115 2.67 16.12 -1.58
CA ARG A 115 2.05 15.12 -2.45
C ARG A 115 2.80 13.80 -2.29
N LEU A 116 2.04 12.72 -2.17
CA LEU A 116 2.53 11.35 -2.26
C LEU A 116 2.60 10.99 -3.75
N SER A 117 3.54 11.60 -4.47
CA SER A 117 3.97 11.13 -5.79
C SER A 117 5.29 10.39 -5.67
N LYS A 118 5.69 9.70 -6.73
CA LYS A 118 7.09 9.35 -6.91
C LYS A 118 7.92 10.62 -7.04
#